data_AF-T1ACP0-F1
#
_entry.id   AF-T1ACP0-F1
#
_cell.length_a   1.000
_cell.length_b   1.000
_cell.length_c   1.000
_cell.angle_alpha   90.00
_cell.angle_beta   90.00
_cell.angle_gamma   90.00
#
_symmetry.space_group_name_H-M   'P 1'
#
loop_
_entity.id
_entity.type
_entity.pdbx_description
1 polymer ?
#
loop_
_entity_poly.entity_id
_entity_poly.type
_entity_poly.pdbx_seq_one_letter_code
_entity_poly.pdbx_strand_id
1 'polypeptide(L)' 'MKHMANQNIRIRLKAFDHRLIDSSAREITETAKRTGATVRGPVPLPT' A
#
# COMPACT_ATOMS: atom_id res chain seq x y z
N MET A 1 -21.29 9.26 16.60
CA MET A 1 -20.55 8.25 15.82
C MET A 1 -19.61 9.01 14.90
N LYS A 2 -18.27 8.88 15.06
CA LYS A 2 -17.32 9.64 14.24
C LYS A 2 -17.41 9.13 12.80
N HIS A 3 -17.93 9.97 11.90
CA HIS A 3 -17.75 9.77 10.47
C HIS A 3 -16.25 9.70 10.20
N MET A 4 -15.76 8.57 9.66
CA MET A 4 -14.39 8.42 9.20
C MET A 4 -14.22 9.16 7.87
N ALA A 5 -14.55 10.45 7.88
CA ALA A 5 -14.48 11.31 6.73
C ALA A 5 -13.00 11.48 6.35
N ASN A 6 -12.61 10.83 5.27
CA ASN A 6 -11.43 11.12 4.46
C ASN A 6 -10.05 10.75 5.07
N GLN A 7 -9.94 9.66 5.83
CA GLN A 7 -8.63 9.13 6.24
C GLN A 7 -7.98 8.36 5.08
N ASN A 8 -6.93 8.92 4.50
CA ASN A 8 -6.13 8.30 3.45
C ASN A 8 -4.73 7.95 3.97
N ILE A 9 -4.37 6.68 3.91
CA ILE A 9 -3.03 6.19 4.24
C ILE A 9 -2.20 6.18 2.96
N ARG A 10 -1.06 6.90 2.94
CA ARG A 10 -0.10 6.87 1.83
C ARG A 10 1.18 6.18 2.28
N ILE A 11 1.59 5.15 1.55
CA ILE A 11 2.75 4.32 1.86
C ILE A 11 3.78 4.51 0.75
N ARG A 12 5.03 4.81 1.11
CA ARG A 12 6.16 4.87 0.18
C ARG A 12 7.21 3.85 0.61
N LEU A 13 7.45 2.86 -0.25
CA LEU A 13 8.43 1.82 -0.01
C LEU A 13 9.77 2.21 -0.64
N LYS A 14 10.87 1.85 0.01
CA LYS A 14 12.24 1.98 -0.50
C LYS A 14 13.02 0.73 -0.12
N ALA A 15 13.69 0.13 -1.10
CA ALA A 15 14.60 -0.98 -0.89
C ALA A 15 15.69 -0.94 -1.97
N PHE A 16 16.82 -1.59 -1.70
CA PHE A 16 17.87 -1.80 -2.71
C PHE A 16 17.55 -3.00 -3.61
N ASP A 17 16.90 -4.04 -3.08
CA ASP A 17 16.46 -5.20 -3.84
C ASP A 17 15.01 -5.01 -4.31
N HIS A 18 14.82 -5.05 -5.63
CA HIS A 18 13.51 -4.93 -6.25
C HIS A 18 12.56 -6.08 -5.85
N ARG A 19 13.09 -7.30 -5.62
CA ARG A 19 12.27 -8.46 -5.26
C ARG A 19 11.64 -8.30 -3.88
N LEU A 20 12.40 -7.71 -2.96
CA LEU A 20 11.93 -7.44 -1.60
C LEU A 20 10.79 -6.42 -1.64
N ILE A 21 10.98 -5.27 -2.31
CA ILE A 21 9.97 -4.22 -2.38
C ILE A 21 8.69 -4.69 -3.10
N ASP A 22 8.81 -5.50 -4.14
CA ASP A 22 7.67 -6.09 -4.85
C ASP A 22 6.86 -7.04 -3.94
N SER A 23 7.56 -7.90 -3.19
CA SER A 23 6.92 -8.81 -2.23
C SER A 23 6.19 -8.06 -1.12
N SER A 24 6.83 -7.05 -0.52
CA SER A 24 6.22 -6.22 0.53
C SER A 24 5.04 -5.39 0.00
N ALA A 25 5.15 -4.81 -1.20
CA ALA A 25 4.05 -4.07 -1.82
C ALA A 25 2.82 -4.97 -2.00
N ARG A 26 3.04 -6.22 -2.44
CA ARG A 26 1.98 -7.21 -2.62
C ARG A 26 1.32 -7.57 -1.29
N GLU A 27 2.10 -7.87 -0.26
CA GLU A 27 1.59 -8.24 1.06
C GLU A 27 0.73 -7.14 1.70
N ILE A 28 1.20 -5.88 1.62
CA ILE A 28 0.47 -4.71 2.11
C ILE A 28 -0.86 -4.56 1.37
N THR A 29 -0.83 -4.71 0.04
CA THR A 29 -2.02 -4.56 -0.82
C THR A 29 -3.06 -5.64 -0.50
N GLU A 30 -2.65 -6.90 -0.38
CA GLU A 30 -3.56 -8.01 -0.05
C GLU A 30 -4.14 -7.88 1.36
N THR A 31 -3.31 -7.45 2.32
CA THR A 31 -3.78 -7.22 3.69
C THR A 31 -4.81 -6.09 3.74
N ALA A 32 -4.56 -4.98 3.04
CA ALA A 32 -5.49 -3.86 2.98
C ALA A 32 -6.80 -4.23 2.28
N LYS A 33 -6.75 -5.05 1.22
CA LYS A 33 -7.98 -5.59 0.60
C LYS A 33 -8.77 -6.46 1.57
N ARG A 34 -8.10 -7.32 2.35
CA ARG A 34 -8.74 -8.22 3.33
C ARG A 34 -9.45 -7.47 4.46
N THR A 35 -8.99 -6.28 4.83
CA THR A 35 -9.66 -5.44 5.84
C THR A 35 -10.84 -4.63 5.27
N GLY A 36 -11.13 -4.76 3.97
CA GLY A 36 -12.17 -3.98 3.30
C GLY A 36 -11.73 -2.55 2.96
N ALA A 37 -10.44 -2.23 3.07
CA ALA A 37 -9.93 -0.92 2.66
C ALA A 37 -9.89 -0.81 1.13
N THR A 38 -10.20 0.38 0.62
CA THR A 38 -10.02 0.67 -0.81
C THR A 38 -8.55 0.91 -1.09
N VAL A 39 -7.94 0.07 -1.94
CA VAL A 39 -6.53 0.18 -2.31
C VAL A 39 -6.39 0.88 -3.65
N ARG A 40 -5.52 1.90 -3.69
CA ARG A 40 -4.99 2.46 -4.94
C ARG A 40 -3.61 1.85 -5.13
N GLY A 41 -3.47 1.04 -6.19
CA GLY A 41 -2.37 0.09 -6.36
C GLY A 41 -0.96 0.70 -6.25
N PRO A 42 0.06 -0.14 -6.05
CA PRO A 42 1.44 0.32 -5.98
C PRO A 42 1.84 0.96 -7.32
N VAL A 43 2.33 2.20 -7.26
CA VAL A 43 2.83 2.91 -8.44
C VAL A 43 4.36 2.86 -8.40
N PRO A 44 5.01 2.13 -9.32
CA PRO A 44 6.47 2.14 -9.40
C PRO A 44 6.94 3.54 -9.80
N LEU A 45 7.96 4.02 -9.10
CA LEU A 45 8.64 5.26 -9.45
C LEU A 45 9.94 4.93 -10.21
N PRO A 46 10.43 5.85 -11.07
CA PRO A 46 11.78 5.75 -11.60
C PRO A 46 12.78 5.56 -10.46
N THR A 47 13.75 4.67 -10.68
CA THR A 47 14.81 4.36 -9.70
C THR A 47 15.87 5.45 -9.69
#